data_AF-A0A939DSW3-F1
#
_entry.id   AF-A0A939DSW3-F1
#
_cell.length_a   1.000
_cell.length_b   1.000
_cell.length_c   1.000
_cell.angle_alpha   90.00
_cell.angle_beta   90.00
_cell.angle_gamma   90.00
#
_symmetry.space_group_name_H-M   'P 1'
#
loop_
_entity.id
_entity.type
_entity.pdbx_description
1 polymer ?
#
loop_
_entity_poly.entity_id
_entity_poly.type
_entity_poly.pdbx_seq_one_letter_code
_entity_poly.pdbx_strand_id
1 'polypeptide(L)'
;PVWIVRRTPELLAELGKHEELLKDPASDEPQQPEFAKNQYRSLKEEYLVLVGICTHLGCSPQHLKDGAFEEQVEGVPEGFFCPCHGSKFDMAGRVFS
;
A
#
# COMPACT_ATOMS: atom_id res chain seq x y z
N PRO A 1 8.62 5.29 -11.37
CA PRO A 1 8.56 3.91 -11.95
C PRO A 1 7.10 3.44 -11.94
N VAL A 2 6.78 2.35 -12.66
CA VAL A 2 5.46 1.69 -12.57
C VAL A 2 5.68 0.30 -11.98
N TRP A 3 4.88 -0.06 -10.98
CA TRP A 3 4.92 -1.37 -10.35
C TRP A 3 3.71 -2.20 -10.76
N ILE A 4 3.96 -3.48 -11.00
CA ILE A 4 2.92 -4.49 -11.22
C ILE A 4 3.19 -5.59 -10.22
N VAL A 5 2.33 -5.69 -9.21
CA VAL A 5 2.46 -6.64 -8.11
C VAL A 5 1.32 -7.65 -8.21
N ARG A 6 1.66 -8.93 -8.17
CA ARG A 6 0.68 -10.00 -8.01
C ARG A 6 0.60 -10.41 -6.54
N ARG A 7 -0.48 -10.03 -5.86
CA ARG A 7 -0.71 -10.28 -4.43
C ARG A 7 -1.19 -11.70 -4.22
N THR A 8 -0.73 -12.33 -3.15
CA THR A 8 -1.20 -13.65 -2.74
C THR A 8 -2.49 -13.53 -1.92
N PRO A 9 -3.26 -14.62 -1.76
CA PRO A 9 -4.44 -14.62 -0.89
C PRO A 9 -4.13 -14.18 0.55
N GLU A 10 -2.96 -14.52 1.06
CA GLU A 10 -2.50 -14.14 2.41
C GLU A 10 -2.34 -12.62 2.50
N LEU A 11 -1.65 -12.00 1.53
CA LEU A 11 -1.51 -10.54 1.48
C LEU A 11 -2.86 -9.82 1.38
N LEU A 12 -3.81 -10.37 0.63
CA LEU A 12 -5.16 -9.82 0.51
C LEU A 12 -5.92 -9.90 1.83
N ALA A 13 -5.77 -11.00 2.58
CA ALA A 13 -6.38 -11.18 3.89
C ALA A 13 -5.80 -10.24 4.96
N GLU A 14 -4.52 -9.84 4.84
CA GLU A 14 -3.90 -8.89 5.77
C GLU A 14 -4.43 -7.46 5.62
N LEU A 15 -4.86 -7.04 4.42
CA LEU A 15 -5.24 -5.63 4.15
C LEU A 15 -6.35 -5.07 5.03
N GLY A 16 -7.22 -5.93 5.56
CA GLY A 16 -8.36 -5.53 6.40
C GLY A 16 -8.03 -5.40 7.89
N LYS A 17 -6.78 -5.67 8.30
CA LYS A 17 -6.41 -5.78 9.72
C LYS A 17 -5.82 -4.50 10.32
N HIS A 18 -5.62 -3.47 9.50
CA HIS A 18 -4.93 -2.23 9.88
C HIS A 18 -5.59 -0.97 9.29
N GLU A 19 -6.89 -1.02 8.99
CA GLU A 19 -7.59 0.08 8.32
C GLU A 19 -7.62 1.36 9.15
N GLU A 20 -7.66 1.23 10.47
CA GLU A 20 -7.64 2.33 11.44
C GLU A 20 -6.31 3.09 11.48
N LEU A 21 -5.23 2.48 10.98
CA LEU A 21 -3.91 3.10 10.89
C LEU A 21 -3.71 3.87 9.58
N LEU A 22 -4.64 3.75 8.62
CA LEU A 22 -4.53 4.36 7.30
C LEU A 22 -5.07 5.78 7.29
N LYS A 23 -4.46 6.64 6.49
CA LYS A 23 -4.91 8.02 6.30
C LYS A 23 -6.21 8.13 5.48
N ASP A 24 -6.34 7.25 4.49
CA ASP A 24 -7.48 7.20 3.58
C ASP A 24 -7.81 5.73 3.24
N PRO A 25 -8.45 5.00 4.17
CA PRO A 25 -8.84 3.61 3.95
C PRO A 25 -9.93 3.46 2.87
N ALA A 26 -10.84 4.43 2.74
CA ALA A 26 -11.99 4.35 1.84
C ALA A 26 -11.73 4.84 0.40
N SER A 27 -10.66 5.60 0.14
CA SER A 27 -10.43 6.33 -1.12
C SER A 27 -11.59 7.24 -1.46
N ASP A 28 -11.96 8.07 -0.50
CA ASP A 28 -12.98 9.09 -0.72
C ASP A 28 -12.44 10.28 -1.51
N GLU A 29 -11.11 10.46 -1.53
CA GLU A 29 -10.46 11.45 -2.37
C GLU A 29 -10.60 11.09 -3.86
N PRO A 30 -11.07 12.02 -4.72
CA PRO A 30 -11.34 11.76 -6.14
C PRO A 30 -10.06 11.77 -6.98
N GLN A 31 -9.05 11.00 -6.57
CA GLN A 31 -7.76 10.84 -7.24
C GLN A 31 -7.67 9.52 -8.03
N GLN A 32 -8.55 8.57 -7.73
CA GLN A 32 -8.53 7.22 -8.29
C GLN A 32 -9.69 6.99 -9.25
N PRO A 33 -9.56 6.09 -10.24
CA PRO A 33 -10.68 5.62 -11.03
C PRO A 33 -11.75 4.94 -10.16
N GLU A 34 -13.01 5.00 -10.58
CA GLU A 34 -14.14 4.46 -9.81
C GLU A 34 -13.96 2.98 -9.44
N PHE A 35 -13.39 2.17 -10.34
CA PHE A 35 -13.16 0.74 -10.08
C PHE A 35 -12.14 0.47 -8.97
N ALA A 36 -11.33 1.46 -8.59
CA ALA A 36 -10.32 1.37 -7.54
C ALA A 36 -10.82 1.92 -6.20
N LYS A 37 -12.07 2.42 -6.12
CA LYS A 37 -12.74 2.79 -4.87
C LYS A 37 -13.19 1.54 -4.11
N ASN A 38 -12.21 0.77 -3.65
CA ASN A 38 -12.37 -0.42 -2.83
C ASN A 38 -11.11 -0.63 -2.00
N GLN A 39 -11.17 -1.56 -1.03
CA GLN A 39 -10.07 -1.89 -0.12
C GLN A 39 -8.76 -2.25 -0.84
N TYR A 40 -8.85 -2.87 -2.02
CA TYR A 40 -7.71 -3.41 -2.76
C TYR A 40 -7.04 -2.41 -3.71
N ARG A 41 -7.68 -1.26 -3.99
CA ARG A 41 -7.24 -0.26 -4.99
C ARG A 41 -7.04 -0.85 -6.39
N SER A 42 -7.87 -1.81 -6.76
CA SER A 42 -7.69 -2.60 -7.99
C SER A 42 -9.02 -3.09 -8.55
N LEU A 43 -9.06 -3.32 -9.87
CA LEU A 43 -10.19 -3.98 -10.53
C LEU A 43 -10.22 -5.50 -10.26
N LYS A 44 -9.04 -6.13 -10.28
CA LYS A 44 -8.82 -7.53 -9.89
C LYS A 44 -7.93 -7.53 -8.67
N GLU A 45 -8.40 -8.06 -7.55
CA GLU A 45 -7.75 -7.95 -6.25
C GLU A 45 -6.31 -8.49 -6.26
N GLU A 46 -6.01 -9.54 -7.02
CA GLU A 46 -4.67 -10.11 -7.06
C GLU A 46 -3.67 -9.24 -7.83
N TYR A 47 -4.11 -8.24 -8.61
CA TYR A 47 -3.23 -7.38 -9.41
C TYR A 47 -3.27 -5.94 -8.93
N LEU A 48 -2.14 -5.48 -8.40
CA LEU A 48 -1.93 -4.09 -8.01
C LEU A 48 -1.00 -3.40 -9.01
N VAL A 49 -1.48 -2.32 -9.62
CA VAL A 49 -0.72 -1.48 -10.54
C VAL A 49 -0.60 -0.09 -9.95
N LEU A 50 0.63 0.34 -9.67
CA LEU A 50 0.90 1.62 -9.02
C LEU A 50 1.95 2.43 -9.76
N VAL A 51 1.80 3.75 -9.69
CA VAL A 51 2.92 4.66 -9.90
C VAL A 51 3.79 4.58 -8.64
N GLY A 52 4.94 3.91 -8.74
CA GLY A 52 5.89 3.71 -7.64
C GLY A 52 6.68 4.98 -7.28
N ILE A 53 5.97 6.08 -7.07
CA ILE A 53 6.53 7.41 -6.76
C ILE A 53 5.88 7.85 -5.44
N CYS A 54 6.69 8.03 -4.41
CA CYS A 54 6.25 8.49 -3.11
C CYS A 54 5.55 9.86 -3.24
N THR A 55 4.33 9.96 -2.73
CA THR A 55 3.49 11.17 -2.80
C THR A 55 4.00 12.33 -1.94
N HIS A 56 5.04 12.12 -1.12
CA HIS A 56 5.71 13.20 -0.41
C HIS A 56 6.61 14.02 -1.34
N LEU A 57 7.75 13.46 -1.78
CA LEU A 57 8.75 14.18 -2.58
C LEU A 57 9.37 13.31 -3.71
N GLY A 58 8.66 12.27 -4.16
CA GLY A 58 8.95 11.62 -5.44
C GLY A 58 9.98 10.48 -5.43
N CYS A 59 10.59 10.15 -4.30
CA CYS A 59 11.45 8.95 -4.19
C CYS A 59 10.66 7.67 -4.54
N SER A 60 11.33 6.64 -5.05
CA SER A 60 10.72 5.30 -5.23
C SER A 60 10.79 4.54 -3.90
N PRO A 61 9.66 4.16 -3.28
CA PRO A 61 9.70 3.35 -2.07
C PRO A 61 10.26 1.94 -2.32
N GLN A 62 10.73 1.30 -1.26
CA GLN A 62 11.24 -0.07 -1.24
C GLN A 62 10.13 -1.02 -0.78
N HIS A 63 10.02 -2.18 -1.42
CA HIS A 63 9.14 -3.24 -0.95
C HIS A 63 9.84 -4.03 0.16
N LEU A 64 9.29 -3.99 1.37
CA LEU A 64 9.74 -4.78 2.51
C LEU A 64 8.77 -5.94 2.71
N LYS A 65 9.31 -7.15 2.85
CA LYS A 65 8.57 -8.41 2.88
C LYS A 65 9.17 -9.39 3.89
N ASP A 66 8.57 -10.57 4.04
CA ASP A 66 9.05 -11.60 4.97
C ASP A 66 9.17 -11.09 6.43
N GLY A 67 8.25 -10.21 6.85
CA GLY A 67 8.22 -9.60 8.19
C GLY A 67 9.06 -8.33 8.36
N ALA A 68 9.89 -7.96 7.38
CA ALA A 68 10.77 -6.79 7.49
C ALA A 68 10.01 -5.45 7.60
N PHE A 69 8.73 -5.40 7.22
CA PHE A 69 7.91 -4.18 7.34
C PHE A 69 7.42 -3.94 8.78
N GLU A 70 7.47 -4.95 9.66
CA GLU A 70 7.02 -4.82 11.06
C GLU A 70 7.86 -3.80 11.86
N GLU A 71 9.11 -3.59 11.46
CA GLU A 71 9.97 -2.53 12.02
C GLU A 71 9.43 -1.12 11.72
N GLN A 72 8.58 -0.98 10.70
CA GLN A 72 8.02 0.29 10.24
C GLN A 72 6.58 0.49 10.72
N VAL A 73 5.79 -0.59 10.69
CA VAL A 73 4.41 -0.64 11.19
C VAL A 73 4.21 -1.96 11.93
N GLU A 74 4.03 -1.89 13.25
CA GLU A 74 3.84 -3.06 14.11
C GLU A 74 2.67 -3.92 13.63
N GLY A 75 2.88 -5.23 13.53
CA GLY A 75 1.84 -6.20 13.13
C GLY A 75 1.53 -6.25 11.63
N VAL A 76 2.25 -5.48 10.79
CA VAL A 76 2.08 -5.52 9.33
C VAL A 76 3.34 -6.13 8.69
N PRO A 77 3.27 -7.36 8.15
CA PRO A 77 4.46 -8.11 7.74
C PRO A 77 5.08 -7.63 6.42
N GLU A 78 4.26 -7.08 5.51
CA GLU A 78 4.71 -6.62 4.19
C GLU A 78 4.11 -5.26 3.83
N GLY A 79 4.89 -4.44 3.11
CA GLY A 79 4.47 -3.11 2.68
C GLY A 79 5.56 -2.38 1.89
N PHE A 80 5.33 -1.10 1.62
CA PHE A 80 6.29 -0.24 0.95
C PHE A 80 6.79 0.85 1.89
N PHE A 81 8.11 0.97 2.02
CA PHE A 81 8.76 1.95 2.87
C PHE A 81 9.61 2.92 2.04
N CYS A 82 9.42 4.22 2.25
CA CYS A 82 10.21 5.26 1.60
C CYS A 82 11.25 5.84 2.57
N PRO A 83 12.54 5.50 2.44
CA PRO A 83 13.56 5.89 3.42
C PRO A 83 13.92 7.38 3.38
N CYS A 84 13.50 8.10 2.34
CA CYS A 84 13.82 9.53 2.21
C CYS A 84 13.26 10.35 3.39
N HIS A 85 12.03 10.05 3.83
CA HIS A 85 11.35 10.78 4.91
C HIS A 85 10.44 9.89 5.77
N GLY A 86 10.55 8.56 5.65
CA GLY A 86 9.81 7.61 6.49
C GLY A 86 8.35 7.39 6.10
N SER A 87 7.93 7.69 4.85
CA SER A 87 6.57 7.37 4.41
C SER A 87 6.38 5.86 4.31
N LYS A 88 5.22 5.38 4.77
CA LYS A 88 4.87 3.95 4.87
C LYS A 88 3.58 3.71 4.11
N PHE A 89 3.53 2.63 3.35
CA PHE A 89 2.36 2.24 2.56
C PHE A 89 2.10 0.75 2.70
N ASP A 90 0.84 0.34 2.72
CA ASP A 90 0.48 -1.07 2.77
C ASP A 90 0.53 -1.76 1.39
N MET A 91 0.16 -3.03 1.34
CA MET A 91 0.10 -3.82 0.10
C MET A 91 -1.09 -3.48 -0.82
N ALA A 92 -1.77 -2.36 -0.59
CA ALA A 92 -2.68 -1.72 -1.55
C ALA A 92 -2.18 -0.31 -1.94
N GLY A 93 -0.98 0.09 -1.52
CA GLY A 93 -0.41 1.41 -1.77
C GLY A 93 -1.06 2.53 -0.95
N ARG A 94 -1.83 2.19 0.09
CA ARG A 94 -2.50 3.16 0.97
C ARG A 94 -1.50 3.65 2.01
N VAL A 95 -1.45 4.95 2.24
CA VAL A 95 -0.48 5.56 3.18
C VAL A 95 -0.95 5.40 4.62
N PHE A 96 -0.03 5.03 5.51
CA PHE A 96 -0.25 5.03 6.96
C PHE A 96 -0.19 6.47 7.52
N SER A 97 -0.97 6.75 8.58
CA SER A 97 -0.99 8.04 9.29
C SER A 97 0.21 8.26 10.21
#